data_AF-A0A8H3BQY5-F1
#
_entry.id   AF-A0A8H3BQY5-F1
#
_cell.length_a   1.000
_cell.length_b   1.000
_cell.length_c   1.000
_cell.angle_alpha   90.00
_cell.angle_beta   90.00
_cell.angle_gamma   90.00
#
_symmetry.space_group_name_H-M   'P 1'
#
loop_
_entity.id
_entity.type
_entity.pdbx_description
1 polymer ?
#
loop_
_entity_poly.entity_id
_entity_poly.type
_entity_poly.pdbx_seq_one_letter_code
_entity_poly.pdbx_strand_id
1 'polypeptide(L)'
;MAHSVCFNSTAVMHHKCTASNVCATFNYALPNPNGYSLYHMQPNPNMVNYRRNYIPDPRNIIVHDVRGQGRDFLLDVNGFEYLTHHTNETFLDKRSIETNYYEEVQQLVKEYTGANQVRAVGHTIRQSYGTDVPLNEDSLPERKPASSVHVDRTPESTAAEVKKHMGDDAERLLQGRVRFVNVWRPIGHEVHHEPLALADSQTTSKSDLLPVHVDTIHATAQVFLSRFSRAHTWYYLGHQTPSEITMIKCYDSFQDGGAKFCLHSSFLSPGCHQNAPRRKSIEVNTLVFG
;
A
#
# COMPACT_ATOMS: atom_id res chain seq x y z
N MET A 1 25.58 -51.48 -4.50
CA MET A 1 24.40 -51.31 -5.36
C MET A 1 23.70 -50.02 -4.97
N ALA A 2 24.02 -48.94 -5.66
CA ALA A 2 23.33 -47.67 -5.59
C ALA A 2 22.96 -47.32 -7.02
N HIS A 3 21.66 -47.25 -7.33
CA HIS A 3 21.18 -46.73 -8.60
C HIS A 3 20.39 -45.45 -8.34
N SER A 4 21.04 -44.37 -8.74
CA SER A 4 20.43 -43.10 -9.14
C SER A 4 19.39 -43.33 -10.24
N VAL A 5 18.26 -42.63 -10.15
CA VAL A 5 17.52 -42.17 -11.34
C VAL A 5 17.04 -40.74 -11.08
N CYS A 6 17.75 -39.78 -11.66
CA CYS A 6 17.27 -38.43 -11.92
C CYS A 6 16.23 -38.44 -13.05
N PHE A 7 15.21 -37.59 -12.94
CA PHE A 7 14.50 -37.03 -14.09
C PHE A 7 14.54 -35.50 -14.02
N ASN A 8 15.16 -34.91 -15.06
CA ASN A 8 15.05 -33.52 -15.51
C ASN A 8 13.56 -33.15 -15.76
N SER A 9 13.07 -31.91 -15.86
CA SER A 9 13.68 -30.62 -16.15
C SER A 9 12.68 -29.51 -15.81
N THR A 10 13.13 -28.41 -15.24
CA THR A 10 12.91 -27.04 -15.73
C THR A 10 13.75 -26.13 -14.83
N ALA A 11 14.62 -25.34 -15.44
CA ALA A 11 15.52 -24.45 -14.73
C ALA A 11 14.74 -23.37 -13.97
N VAL A 12 14.37 -23.68 -12.72
CA VAL A 12 14.07 -22.65 -11.73
C VAL A 12 15.42 -22.06 -11.38
N MET A 13 15.70 -20.85 -11.85
CA MET A 13 16.83 -20.09 -11.31
C MET A 13 16.61 -19.92 -9.81
N HIS A 14 17.21 -20.79 -9.01
CA HIS A 14 17.34 -20.63 -7.57
C HIS A 14 18.24 -19.42 -7.31
N HIS A 15 17.66 -18.23 -7.37
CA HIS A 15 18.28 -17.03 -6.82
C HIS A 15 18.36 -17.25 -5.31
N LYS A 16 19.57 -17.44 -4.79
CA LYS A 16 19.79 -17.65 -3.36
C LYS A 16 19.29 -16.42 -2.59
N CYS A 17 18.32 -16.62 -1.70
CA CYS A 17 17.97 -15.64 -0.67
C CYS A 17 19.25 -15.31 0.11
N THR A 18 19.73 -14.07 0.02
CA THR A 18 20.82 -13.55 0.86
C THR A 18 20.23 -13.02 2.16
N ALA A 19 21.08 -12.73 3.14
CA ALA A 19 20.67 -12.18 4.45
C ALA A 19 19.90 -10.84 4.38
N SER A 20 19.84 -10.18 3.21
CA SER A 20 19.15 -8.90 2.96
C SER A 20 17.93 -9.00 2.03
N ASN A 21 17.65 -10.17 1.45
CA ASN A 21 16.56 -10.34 0.48
C ASN A 21 15.57 -11.39 0.96
N VAL A 22 14.29 -11.05 0.94
CA VAL A 22 13.21 -11.93 1.38
C VAL A 22 12.46 -12.49 0.17
N CYS A 23 12.25 -13.81 0.15
CA CYS A 23 11.31 -14.41 -0.79
C CYS A 23 9.93 -14.53 -0.14
N ALA A 24 8.93 -13.84 -0.68
CA ALA A 24 7.57 -13.85 -0.14
C ALA A 24 6.51 -13.95 -1.24
N THR A 25 5.33 -14.43 -0.88
CA THR A 25 4.20 -14.55 -1.81
C THR A 25 3.41 -13.23 -1.88
N PHE A 26 3.29 -12.69 -3.08
CA PHE A 26 2.53 -11.48 -3.40
C PHE A 26 1.29 -11.86 -4.19
N ASN A 27 0.13 -11.31 -3.80
CA ASN A 27 -1.14 -11.67 -4.42
C ASN A 27 -1.46 -10.71 -5.57
N TYR A 28 -1.00 -11.05 -6.78
CA TYR A 28 -1.40 -10.38 -8.02
C TYR A 28 -2.79 -10.83 -8.47
N ALA A 29 -3.30 -10.19 -9.52
CA ALA A 29 -4.58 -10.52 -10.14
C ALA A 29 -4.46 -10.64 -11.66
N LEU A 30 -5.28 -11.52 -12.22
CA LEU A 30 -5.57 -11.61 -13.64
C LEU A 30 -6.98 -11.08 -13.92
N PRO A 31 -7.24 -10.51 -15.10
CA PRO A 31 -8.56 -9.98 -15.44
C PRO A 31 -9.60 -11.11 -15.50
N ASN A 32 -10.87 -10.71 -15.57
CA ASN A 32 -11.94 -11.64 -15.80
C ASN A 32 -11.79 -12.27 -17.20
N PRO A 33 -11.89 -13.61 -17.36
CA PRO A 33 -11.73 -14.29 -18.65
C PRO A 33 -12.72 -13.83 -19.74
N ASN A 34 -13.89 -13.32 -19.33
CA ASN A 34 -14.94 -12.87 -20.23
C ASN A 34 -14.85 -11.36 -20.54
N GLY A 35 -13.82 -10.67 -20.05
CA GLY A 35 -13.60 -9.24 -20.30
C GLY A 35 -14.51 -8.29 -19.51
N TYR A 36 -15.26 -8.78 -18.52
CA TYR A 36 -16.09 -7.92 -17.67
C TYR A 36 -15.25 -7.01 -16.76
N SER A 37 -15.77 -5.81 -16.50
CA SER A 37 -15.21 -4.87 -15.51
C SER A 37 -15.04 -5.55 -14.15
N LEU A 38 -13.90 -5.30 -13.50
CA LEU A 38 -13.57 -6.00 -12.28
C LEU A 38 -14.26 -5.38 -11.07
N TYR A 39 -14.67 -6.23 -10.15
CA TYR A 39 -15.21 -5.81 -8.87
C TYR A 39 -14.72 -6.68 -7.72
N HIS A 40 -14.81 -6.11 -6.52
CA HIS A 40 -14.58 -6.71 -5.24
C HIS A 40 -15.65 -6.17 -4.27
N MET A 41 -16.61 -7.01 -3.91
CA MET A 41 -17.66 -6.67 -2.96
C MET A 41 -17.41 -7.40 -1.64
N GLN A 42 -17.26 -6.62 -0.57
CA GLN A 42 -17.21 -7.16 0.79
C GLN A 42 -18.63 -7.47 1.30
N PRO A 43 -18.75 -8.40 2.26
CA PRO A 43 -20.03 -8.64 2.92
C PRO A 43 -20.63 -7.36 3.50
N ASN A 44 -21.94 -7.16 3.33
CA ASN A 44 -22.71 -6.04 3.86
C ASN A 44 -24.12 -6.52 4.28
N PRO A 45 -24.95 -5.71 4.96
CA PRO A 45 -26.28 -6.15 5.42
C PRO A 45 -27.20 -6.71 4.31
N ASN A 46 -26.99 -6.29 3.06
CA ASN A 46 -27.75 -6.76 1.89
C ASN A 46 -27.05 -7.90 1.12
N MET A 47 -25.79 -8.20 1.42
CA MET A 47 -24.96 -9.21 0.74
C MET A 47 -24.07 -9.93 1.75
N VAL A 48 -24.45 -11.14 2.13
CA VAL A 48 -23.74 -11.91 3.17
C VAL A 48 -22.40 -12.48 2.72
N ASN A 49 -22.15 -12.61 1.41
CA ASN A 49 -20.96 -13.27 0.88
C ASN A 49 -20.02 -12.29 0.19
N TYR A 50 -18.73 -12.54 0.40
CA TYR A 50 -17.66 -11.96 -0.40
C TYR A 50 -17.83 -12.32 -1.87
N ARG A 51 -17.70 -11.34 -2.78
CA ARG A 51 -17.76 -11.59 -4.22
C ARG A 51 -16.66 -10.83 -4.94
N ARG A 52 -15.97 -11.51 -5.85
CA ARG A 52 -15.04 -10.92 -6.82
C ARG A 52 -15.11 -11.65 -8.13
N ASN A 53 -14.68 -11.00 -9.22
CA ASN A 53 -14.64 -11.61 -10.55
C ASN A 53 -13.24 -11.61 -11.21
N TYR A 54 -12.21 -11.08 -10.54
CA TYR A 54 -10.82 -11.25 -10.96
C TYR A 54 -10.26 -12.60 -10.48
N ILE A 55 -9.26 -13.12 -11.18
CA ILE A 55 -8.60 -14.39 -10.83
C ILE A 55 -7.36 -14.08 -9.98
N PRO A 56 -7.20 -14.67 -8.78
CA PRO A 56 -5.97 -14.56 -8.01
C PRO A 56 -4.77 -15.18 -8.73
N ASP A 57 -3.63 -14.49 -8.69
CA ASP A 57 -2.37 -14.95 -9.27
C ASP A 57 -1.23 -14.77 -8.26
N PRO A 58 -1.16 -15.61 -7.21
CA PRO A 58 -0.09 -15.50 -6.22
C PRO A 58 1.27 -15.81 -6.85
N ARG A 59 2.26 -14.95 -6.61
CA ARG A 59 3.63 -15.09 -7.13
C ARG A 59 4.65 -15.00 -6.00
N ASN A 60 5.68 -15.84 -6.06
CA ASN A 60 6.84 -15.69 -5.18
C ASN A 60 7.75 -14.62 -5.76
N ILE A 61 8.01 -13.59 -4.95
CA ILE A 61 8.75 -12.40 -5.31
C ILE A 61 9.93 -12.24 -4.36
N ILE A 62 11.06 -11.80 -4.90
CA ILE A 62 12.18 -11.33 -4.10
C ILE A 62 11.92 -9.87 -3.74
N VAL A 63 11.92 -9.58 -2.45
CA VAL A 63 11.77 -8.23 -1.89
C VAL A 63 13.10 -7.86 -1.25
N HIS A 64 13.61 -6.68 -1.62
CA HIS A 64 14.91 -6.20 -1.17
C HIS A 64 14.76 -5.37 0.11
N ASP A 65 15.44 -5.75 1.19
CA ASP A 65 15.48 -4.95 2.41
C ASP A 65 16.42 -3.75 2.23
N VAL A 66 15.90 -2.54 2.30
CA VAL A 66 16.70 -1.32 2.09
C VAL A 66 17.46 -0.88 3.34
N ARG A 67 17.21 -1.51 4.50
CA ARG A 67 17.85 -1.14 5.77
C ARG A 67 19.38 -1.19 5.63
N GLY A 68 20.03 -0.06 5.89
CA GLY A 68 21.49 0.05 5.90
C GLY A 68 22.16 -0.01 4.51
N GLN A 69 21.40 0.01 3.42
CA GLN A 69 21.96 -0.06 2.06
C GLN A 69 22.46 1.28 1.51
N GLY A 70 22.22 2.41 2.20
CA GLY A 70 22.67 3.74 1.77
C GLY A 70 22.10 4.21 0.42
N ARG A 71 21.00 3.60 -0.03
CA ARG A 71 20.28 3.96 -1.24
C ARG A 71 19.13 4.89 -0.90
N ASP A 72 19.09 6.03 -1.58
CA ASP A 72 17.98 6.97 -1.48
C ASP A 72 16.85 6.57 -2.43
N PHE A 73 15.62 6.70 -1.94
CA PHE A 73 14.39 6.53 -2.73
C PHE A 73 13.65 7.85 -2.68
N LEU A 74 13.25 8.37 -3.85
CA LEU A 74 12.61 9.66 -3.96
C LEU A 74 11.16 9.49 -4.39
N LEU A 75 10.24 10.24 -3.78
CA LEU A 75 8.81 10.14 -4.07
C LEU A 75 8.49 10.35 -5.57
N ASP A 76 9.18 11.28 -6.21
CA ASP A 76 8.97 11.62 -7.63
C ASP A 76 9.67 10.68 -8.62
N VAL A 77 10.58 9.82 -8.15
CA VAL A 77 11.31 8.87 -9.00
C VAL A 77 10.80 7.45 -8.78
N ASN A 78 10.79 6.99 -7.53
CA ASN A 78 10.44 5.62 -7.17
C ASN A 78 8.95 5.46 -6.84
N GLY A 79 8.23 6.56 -6.64
CA GLY A 79 6.84 6.55 -6.19
C GLY A 79 6.69 6.40 -4.67
N PHE A 80 7.81 6.29 -3.95
CA PHE A 80 7.83 6.23 -2.50
C PHE A 80 9.14 6.78 -1.94
N GLU A 81 9.11 7.14 -0.67
CA GLU A 81 10.25 7.69 0.07
C GLU A 81 10.16 7.33 1.55
N TYR A 82 11.29 6.97 2.14
CA TYR A 82 11.40 6.66 3.57
C TYR A 82 11.99 7.85 4.31
N LEU A 83 11.34 8.31 5.37
CA LEU A 83 11.76 9.48 6.12
C LEU A 83 11.78 9.19 7.61
N THR A 84 12.73 9.79 8.32
CA THR A 84 12.67 9.88 9.78
C THR A 84 11.78 11.05 10.16
N HIS A 85 10.70 10.78 10.88
CA HIS A 85 9.77 11.81 11.34
C HIS A 85 9.22 11.46 12.71
N HIS A 86 9.63 12.21 13.73
CA HIS A 86 9.15 12.02 15.10
C HIS A 86 7.82 12.74 15.30
N THR A 87 6.91 12.11 16.04
CA THR A 87 5.61 12.69 16.41
C THR A 87 5.38 12.52 17.91
N ASN A 88 4.62 13.43 18.49
CA ASN A 88 4.11 13.31 19.86
C ASN A 88 2.72 12.65 19.92
N GLU A 89 2.13 12.29 18.77
CA GLU A 89 0.83 11.62 18.72
C GLU A 89 0.92 10.19 19.29
N THR A 90 -0.05 9.85 20.14
CA THR A 90 -0.15 8.53 20.78
C THR A 90 -1.00 7.54 19.99
N PHE A 91 -1.83 8.03 19.07
CA PHE A 91 -2.76 7.28 18.22
C PHE A 91 -3.83 6.52 19.02
N LEU A 92 -4.15 6.99 20.22
CA LEU A 92 -5.17 6.42 21.10
C LEU A 92 -6.52 7.13 20.98
N ASP A 93 -6.51 8.42 20.66
CA ASP A 93 -7.71 9.23 20.53
C ASP A 93 -7.93 9.65 19.07
N LYS A 94 -9.09 9.31 18.53
CA LYS A 94 -9.44 9.62 17.14
C LYS A 94 -9.45 11.12 16.88
N ARG A 95 -9.92 11.92 17.84
CA ARG A 95 -9.99 13.37 17.68
C ARG A 95 -8.58 13.97 17.61
N SER A 96 -7.66 13.55 18.46
CA SER A 96 -6.25 13.95 18.41
C SER A 96 -5.61 13.62 17.06
N ILE A 97 -5.88 12.44 16.50
CA ILE A 97 -5.39 12.08 15.15
C ILE A 97 -5.93 13.07 14.10
N GLU A 98 -7.23 13.34 14.11
CA GLU A 98 -7.89 14.19 13.12
C GLU A 98 -7.55 15.68 13.26
N THR A 99 -7.21 16.15 14.46
CA THR A 99 -6.83 17.55 14.69
C THR A 99 -5.32 17.76 14.59
N ASN A 100 -4.53 16.99 15.32
CA ASN A 100 -3.11 17.25 15.52
C ASN A 100 -2.25 16.51 14.49
N TYR A 101 -2.46 15.20 14.35
CA TYR A 101 -1.63 14.39 13.46
C TYR A 101 -1.90 14.67 11.98
N TYR A 102 -3.15 14.99 11.62
CA TYR A 102 -3.47 15.47 10.26
C TYR A 102 -2.78 16.78 9.93
N GLU A 103 -2.69 17.71 10.88
CA GLU A 103 -1.95 18.96 10.66
C GLU A 103 -0.46 18.70 10.44
N GLU A 104 0.15 17.86 11.29
CA GLU A 104 1.54 17.40 11.15
C GLU A 104 1.81 16.79 9.78
N VAL A 105 0.98 15.82 9.36
CA VAL A 105 1.11 15.14 8.06
C VAL A 105 0.92 16.10 6.89
N GLN A 106 -0.05 17.01 6.95
CA GLN A 106 -0.28 17.98 5.88
C GLN A 106 0.94 18.90 5.69
N GLN A 107 1.53 19.38 6.79
CA GLN A 107 2.71 20.24 6.75
C GLN A 107 3.92 19.50 6.17
N LEU A 108 4.16 18.28 6.65
CA LEU A 108 5.23 17.41 6.16
C LEU A 108 5.09 17.14 4.65
N VAL A 109 3.90 16.67 4.22
CA VAL A 109 3.66 16.38 2.80
C VAL A 109 3.84 17.64 1.97
N LYS A 110 3.38 18.80 2.45
CA LYS A 110 3.52 20.08 1.75
C LYS A 110 5.00 20.44 1.53
N GLU A 111 5.83 20.29 2.56
CA GLU A 111 7.27 20.55 2.50
C GLU A 111 7.97 19.65 1.47
N TYR A 112 7.77 18.34 1.54
CA TYR A 112 8.45 17.38 0.66
C TYR A 112 7.95 17.40 -0.79
N THR A 113 6.71 17.82 -1.01
CA THR A 113 6.11 17.84 -2.36
C THR A 113 6.16 19.20 -3.04
N GLY A 114 6.56 20.26 -2.32
CA GLY A 114 6.50 21.65 -2.77
C GLY A 114 5.08 22.14 -3.08
N ALA A 115 4.06 21.49 -2.52
CA ALA A 115 2.67 21.75 -2.86
C ALA A 115 2.19 23.12 -2.33
N ASN A 116 1.21 23.70 -3.02
CA ASN A 116 0.55 24.91 -2.58
C ASN A 116 -0.43 24.61 -1.43
N GLN A 117 -1.13 23.49 -1.54
CA GLN A 117 -2.15 23.06 -0.60
C GLN A 117 -2.11 21.55 -0.42
N VAL A 118 -2.28 21.10 0.81
CA VAL A 118 -2.44 19.69 1.16
C VAL A 118 -3.65 19.55 2.07
N ARG A 119 -4.49 18.53 1.81
CA ARG A 119 -5.66 18.20 2.61
C ARG A 119 -5.63 16.73 3.00
N ALA A 120 -5.54 16.44 4.29
CA ALA A 120 -5.81 15.09 4.82
C ALA A 120 -7.31 14.78 4.70
N VAL A 121 -7.65 13.67 4.05
CA VAL A 121 -9.04 13.30 3.74
C VAL A 121 -9.54 12.10 4.54
N GLY A 122 -8.65 11.41 5.23
CA GLY A 122 -8.97 10.24 6.01
C GLY A 122 -7.71 9.51 6.48
N HIS A 123 -7.92 8.53 7.35
CA HIS A 123 -6.87 7.59 7.73
C HIS A 123 -7.44 6.19 7.89
N THR A 124 -6.57 5.20 7.77
CA THR A 124 -6.86 3.81 8.10
C THR A 124 -5.84 3.31 9.10
N ILE A 125 -6.31 2.81 10.24
CA ILE A 125 -5.51 2.00 11.14
C ILE A 125 -5.67 0.54 10.74
N ARG A 126 -4.55 -0.15 10.55
CA ARG A 126 -4.50 -1.59 10.29
C ARG A 126 -3.79 -2.29 11.43
N GLN A 127 -4.33 -3.42 11.86
CA GLN A 127 -3.74 -4.25 12.89
C GLN A 127 -3.79 -5.72 12.47
N SER A 128 -2.70 -6.41 12.78
CA SER A 128 -2.60 -7.86 12.60
C SER A 128 -3.01 -8.49 13.92
N TYR A 129 -3.90 -9.46 13.88
CA TYR A 129 -4.39 -10.16 15.07
C TYR A 129 -3.81 -11.57 15.10
N GLY A 130 -3.50 -12.06 16.30
CA GLY A 130 -3.27 -13.50 16.50
C GLY A 130 -4.58 -14.27 16.31
N THR A 131 -4.52 -15.60 16.23
CA THR A 131 -5.71 -16.46 16.14
C THR A 131 -6.62 -16.41 17.37
N ASP A 132 -6.15 -15.80 18.47
CA ASP A 132 -6.74 -15.96 19.81
C ASP A 132 -7.25 -14.65 20.42
N VAL A 133 -7.40 -13.57 19.65
CA VAL A 133 -7.94 -12.30 20.18
C VAL A 133 -9.45 -12.27 19.94
N PRO A 134 -10.30 -12.23 21.00
CA PRO A 134 -11.74 -12.07 20.83
C PRO A 134 -12.03 -10.73 20.14
N LEU A 135 -12.83 -10.79 19.08
CA LEU A 135 -13.43 -9.63 18.45
C LEU A 135 -14.37 -8.96 19.47
N ASN A 136 -13.93 -7.90 20.14
CA ASN A 136 -14.84 -7.06 20.92
C ASN A 136 -15.76 -6.27 19.97
N GLU A 137 -17.03 -6.11 20.31
CA GLU A 137 -18.02 -5.36 19.49
C GLU A 137 -17.63 -3.89 19.23
N ASP A 138 -16.79 -3.30 20.09
CA ASP A 138 -16.23 -1.95 19.93
C ASP A 138 -14.97 -1.88 19.06
N SER A 139 -14.46 -3.02 18.58
CA SER A 139 -13.31 -3.04 17.68
C SER A 139 -13.74 -2.54 16.29
N LEU A 140 -13.03 -1.54 15.76
CA LEU A 140 -13.12 -1.16 14.35
C LEU A 140 -13.09 -2.44 13.51
N PRO A 141 -13.97 -2.61 12.50
CA PRO A 141 -14.04 -3.85 11.72
C PRO A 141 -12.63 -4.24 11.28
N GLU A 142 -12.16 -5.44 11.64
CA GLU A 142 -10.76 -5.86 11.53
C GLU A 142 -10.17 -5.48 10.17
N ARG A 143 -9.35 -4.42 10.14
CA ARG A 143 -8.60 -4.05 8.94
C ARG A 143 -7.22 -4.69 9.00
N LYS A 144 -7.15 -5.93 8.54
CA LYS A 144 -5.86 -6.61 8.35
C LYS A 144 -4.98 -5.87 7.34
N PRO A 145 -3.65 -6.05 7.42
CA PRO A 145 -2.73 -5.66 6.35
C PRO A 145 -3.22 -6.06 4.95
N ALA A 146 -3.12 -5.16 3.97
CA ALA A 146 -3.58 -5.40 2.62
C ALA A 146 -2.56 -6.24 1.83
N SER A 147 -2.85 -7.53 1.65
CA SER A 147 -1.95 -8.49 1.01
C SER A 147 -2.10 -8.62 -0.50
N SER A 148 -3.04 -7.90 -1.12
CA SER A 148 -3.14 -7.78 -2.58
C SER A 148 -2.12 -6.77 -3.09
N VAL A 149 -1.60 -6.99 -4.30
CA VAL A 149 -0.76 -5.99 -4.97
C VAL A 149 -1.68 -4.93 -5.58
N HIS A 150 -1.57 -3.68 -5.12
CA HIS A 150 -2.51 -2.63 -5.47
C HIS A 150 -1.91 -1.22 -5.53
N VAL A 151 -2.68 -0.32 -6.12
CA VAL A 151 -2.60 1.15 -5.94
C VAL A 151 -3.97 1.61 -5.44
N ASP A 152 -4.02 2.44 -4.41
CA ASP A 152 -5.28 2.84 -3.74
C ASP A 152 -6.23 3.69 -4.58
N ARG A 153 -5.75 4.24 -5.71
CA ARG A 153 -6.46 5.27 -6.46
C ARG A 153 -6.34 5.08 -7.97
N THR A 154 -7.49 5.16 -8.62
CA THR A 154 -7.61 5.48 -10.06
C THR A 154 -7.78 6.99 -10.26
N PRO A 155 -7.55 7.52 -11.48
CA PRO A 155 -7.85 8.92 -11.80
C PRO A 155 -9.27 9.33 -11.40
N GLU A 156 -10.26 8.48 -11.68
CA GLU A 156 -11.67 8.68 -11.38
C GLU A 156 -11.91 8.75 -9.86
N SER A 157 -11.30 7.84 -9.10
CA SER A 157 -11.41 7.84 -7.64
C SER A 157 -10.76 9.08 -7.01
N THR A 158 -9.62 9.54 -7.53
CA THR A 158 -8.96 10.75 -7.03
C THR A 158 -9.83 11.97 -7.31
N ALA A 159 -10.39 12.09 -8.52
CA ALA A 159 -11.31 13.18 -8.85
C ALA A 159 -12.56 13.18 -7.95
N ALA A 160 -13.11 12.01 -7.63
CA ALA A 160 -14.22 11.88 -6.70
C ALA A 160 -13.85 12.35 -5.28
N GLU A 161 -12.67 12.00 -4.78
CA GLU A 161 -12.19 12.49 -3.48
C GLU A 161 -11.97 14.01 -3.47
N VAL A 162 -11.46 14.59 -4.57
CA VAL A 162 -11.35 16.06 -4.70
C VAL A 162 -12.74 16.71 -4.61
N LYS A 163 -13.73 16.22 -5.37
CA LYS A 163 -15.10 16.76 -5.34
C LYS A 163 -15.74 16.64 -3.96
N LYS A 164 -15.54 15.51 -3.29
CA LYS A 164 -16.07 15.25 -1.95
C LYS A 164 -15.45 16.14 -0.88
N HIS A 165 -14.14 16.38 -0.93
CA HIS A 165 -13.41 17.04 0.16
C HIS A 165 -13.12 18.53 -0.08
N MET A 166 -13.19 19.01 -1.32
CA MET A 166 -12.87 20.40 -1.67
C MET A 166 -14.09 21.25 -2.04
N GLY A 167 -15.28 20.66 -2.17
CA GLY A 167 -16.53 21.41 -2.42
C GLY A 167 -16.43 22.33 -3.65
N ASP A 168 -16.73 23.61 -3.45
CA ASP A 168 -16.76 24.62 -4.53
C ASP A 168 -15.40 24.83 -5.21
N ASP A 169 -14.29 24.54 -4.53
CA ASP A 169 -12.95 24.66 -5.09
C ASP A 169 -12.56 23.49 -6.02
N ALA A 170 -13.32 22.40 -6.01
CA ALA A 170 -12.93 21.14 -6.66
C ALA A 170 -12.67 21.29 -8.15
N GLU A 171 -13.59 21.92 -8.89
CA GLU A 171 -13.45 22.07 -10.35
C GLU A 171 -12.25 22.95 -10.72
N ARG A 172 -11.96 23.99 -9.94
CA ARG A 172 -10.76 24.83 -10.10
C ARG A 172 -9.49 24.03 -9.81
N LEU A 173 -9.46 23.26 -8.74
CA LEU A 173 -8.29 22.47 -8.34
C LEU A 173 -7.98 21.33 -9.33
N LEU A 174 -9.00 20.71 -9.91
CA LEU A 174 -8.87 19.65 -10.92
C LEU A 174 -8.26 20.15 -12.25
N GLN A 175 -8.25 21.46 -12.51
CA GLN A 175 -7.55 22.05 -13.66
C GLN A 175 -6.03 22.12 -13.46
N GLY A 176 -5.55 22.00 -12.22
CA GLY A 176 -4.12 22.00 -11.87
C GLY A 176 -3.53 20.60 -11.72
N ARG A 177 -2.30 20.54 -11.20
CA ARG A 177 -1.69 19.29 -10.75
C ARG A 177 -2.39 18.82 -9.47
N VAL A 178 -2.87 17.59 -9.51
CA VAL A 178 -3.48 16.89 -8.39
C VAL A 178 -2.70 15.62 -8.14
N ARG A 179 -2.29 15.45 -6.89
CA ARG A 179 -1.57 14.28 -6.39
C ARG A 179 -2.36 13.67 -5.24
N PHE A 180 -2.27 12.35 -5.12
CA PHE A 180 -2.76 11.61 -3.95
C PHE A 180 -1.57 10.93 -3.30
N VAL A 181 -1.20 11.39 -2.10
CA VAL A 181 -0.01 10.91 -1.38
C VAL A 181 -0.44 10.37 -0.02
N ASN A 182 -0.06 9.13 0.26
CA ASN A 182 -0.29 8.52 1.56
C ASN A 182 0.96 8.65 2.43
N VAL A 183 0.76 8.82 3.73
CA VAL A 183 1.83 8.71 4.74
C VAL A 183 1.52 7.53 5.63
N TRP A 184 2.36 6.50 5.52
CA TRP A 184 2.26 5.26 6.29
C TRP A 184 3.26 5.26 7.44
N ARG A 185 2.80 4.88 8.64
CA ARG A 185 3.62 4.84 9.87
C ARG A 185 3.29 3.60 10.71
N PRO A 186 4.29 2.83 11.19
CA PRO A 186 4.09 1.88 12.28
C PRO A 186 3.68 2.60 13.57
N ILE A 187 2.75 2.05 14.32
CA ILE A 187 2.34 2.65 15.61
C ILE A 187 2.52 1.65 16.74
N GLY A 188 3.09 2.12 17.85
CA GLY A 188 3.34 1.33 19.06
C GLY A 188 4.64 0.51 19.07
N HIS A 189 5.04 -0.11 17.95
CA HIS A 189 6.26 -0.93 17.88
C HIS A 189 6.78 -1.04 16.44
N GLU A 190 8.02 -1.53 16.30
CA GLU A 190 8.63 -1.79 15.00
C GLU A 190 7.95 -2.94 14.24
N VAL A 191 8.05 -2.95 12.91
CA VAL A 191 7.35 -3.92 12.08
C VAL A 191 8.14 -5.22 11.97
N HIS A 192 7.55 -6.34 12.40
CA HIS A 192 8.18 -7.65 12.34
C HIS A 192 7.56 -8.63 11.33
N HIS A 193 6.24 -8.82 11.35
CA HIS A 193 5.58 -9.92 10.60
C HIS A 193 5.17 -9.55 9.18
N GLU A 194 4.56 -8.38 9.03
CA GLU A 194 3.89 -7.96 7.79
C GLU A 194 4.42 -6.61 7.29
N PRO A 195 5.70 -6.48 6.94
CA PRO A 195 6.24 -5.24 6.39
C PRO A 195 5.48 -4.72 5.17
N LEU A 196 5.55 -3.40 4.95
CA LEU A 196 5.04 -2.75 3.76
C LEU A 196 6.09 -2.86 2.65
N ALA A 197 5.75 -3.55 1.56
CA ALA A 197 6.55 -3.58 0.35
C ALA A 197 6.03 -2.57 -0.68
N LEU A 198 6.97 -1.96 -1.40
CA LEU A 198 6.75 -0.93 -2.40
C LEU A 198 7.50 -1.33 -3.68
N ALA A 199 6.83 -1.29 -4.82
CA ALA A 199 7.49 -1.51 -6.10
C ALA A 199 8.08 -0.20 -6.61
N ASP A 200 9.31 -0.23 -7.12
CA ASP A 200 9.91 0.93 -7.78
C ASP A 200 9.10 1.28 -9.03
N SER A 201 8.53 2.48 -9.05
CA SER A 201 7.61 2.91 -10.11
C SER A 201 8.24 2.86 -11.50
N GLN A 202 9.57 3.01 -11.60
CA GLN A 202 10.34 2.91 -12.84
C GLN A 202 10.32 1.50 -13.46
N THR A 203 9.92 0.50 -12.67
CA THR A 203 9.83 -0.90 -13.08
C THR A 203 8.39 -1.37 -13.26
N THR A 204 7.42 -0.46 -13.11
CA THR A 204 5.98 -0.73 -13.25
C THR A 204 5.41 -0.01 -14.46
N SER A 205 4.47 -0.63 -15.15
CA SER A 205 3.80 -0.06 -16.31
C SER A 205 2.31 0.17 -16.04
N LYS A 206 1.72 1.17 -16.70
CA LYS A 206 0.26 1.36 -16.72
C LYS A 206 -0.48 0.11 -17.23
N SER A 207 0.15 -0.69 -18.10
CA SER A 207 -0.42 -1.96 -18.60
C SER A 207 -0.58 -3.04 -17.52
N ASP A 208 0.14 -2.88 -16.41
CA ASP A 208 0.08 -3.83 -15.29
C ASP A 208 -1.14 -3.55 -14.40
N LEU A 209 -1.78 -2.39 -14.54
CA LEU A 209 -2.89 -1.96 -13.70
C LEU A 209 -4.23 -2.51 -14.19
N LEU A 210 -5.01 -3.04 -13.25
CA LEU A 210 -6.36 -3.57 -13.45
C LEU A 210 -7.34 -2.73 -12.61
N PRO A 211 -8.16 -1.86 -13.20
CA PRO A 211 -9.13 -1.09 -12.43
C PRO A 211 -10.17 -2.02 -11.82
N VAL A 212 -10.40 -1.90 -10.51
CA VAL A 212 -11.34 -2.71 -9.74
C VAL A 212 -12.27 -1.80 -8.96
N HIS A 213 -13.57 -2.02 -9.13
CA HIS A 213 -14.58 -1.42 -8.28
C HIS A 213 -14.61 -2.13 -6.93
N VAL A 214 -14.48 -1.40 -5.84
CA VAL A 214 -14.48 -1.96 -4.49
C VAL A 214 -15.67 -1.42 -3.73
N ASP A 215 -16.59 -2.32 -3.40
CA ASP A 215 -17.73 -2.02 -2.55
C ASP A 215 -17.49 -2.59 -1.15
N THR A 216 -17.50 -1.70 -0.18
CA THR A 216 -17.41 -2.04 1.25
C THR A 216 -18.71 -1.63 1.95
N ILE A 217 -18.88 -2.04 3.20
CA ILE A 217 -20.02 -1.59 4.02
C ILE A 217 -20.04 -0.07 4.25
N HIS A 218 -18.91 0.62 4.03
CA HIS A 218 -18.76 2.04 4.36
C HIS A 218 -18.67 2.94 3.12
N ALA A 219 -18.18 2.41 2.01
CA ALA A 219 -17.86 3.20 0.84
C ALA A 219 -17.72 2.32 -0.41
N THR A 220 -18.00 2.96 -1.53
CA THR A 220 -17.66 2.49 -2.87
C THR A 220 -16.46 3.28 -3.38
N ALA A 221 -15.44 2.59 -3.89
CA ALA A 221 -14.22 3.19 -4.43
C ALA A 221 -13.75 2.47 -5.69
N GLN A 222 -12.79 3.05 -6.39
CA GLN A 222 -12.00 2.34 -7.40
C GLN A 222 -10.54 2.34 -7.00
N VAL A 223 -9.91 1.18 -7.15
CA VAL A 223 -8.47 0.96 -6.94
C VAL A 223 -7.89 0.26 -8.16
N PHE A 224 -6.58 0.20 -8.26
CA PHE A 224 -5.93 -0.73 -9.18
C PHE A 224 -5.47 -1.96 -8.42
N LEU A 225 -5.82 -3.15 -8.91
CA LEU A 225 -5.01 -4.35 -8.68
C LEU A 225 -3.95 -4.44 -9.76
N SER A 226 -2.97 -5.32 -9.58
CA SER A 226 -1.87 -5.46 -10.54
C SER A 226 -1.78 -6.85 -11.15
N ARG A 227 -1.47 -6.91 -12.44
CA ARG A 227 -0.96 -8.09 -13.14
C ARG A 227 0.50 -8.28 -12.75
N PHE A 228 0.93 -9.53 -12.68
CA PHE A 228 2.34 -9.80 -12.48
C PHE A 228 3.17 -9.38 -13.70
N SER A 229 4.27 -8.67 -13.44
CA SER A 229 5.34 -8.43 -14.40
C SER A 229 6.67 -8.86 -13.78
N ARG A 230 7.52 -9.52 -14.58
CA ARG A 230 8.88 -9.88 -14.18
C ARG A 230 9.80 -8.67 -14.01
N ALA A 231 9.40 -7.50 -14.52
CA ALA A 231 10.15 -6.28 -14.37
C ALA A 231 10.04 -5.69 -12.95
N HIS A 232 8.94 -5.95 -12.25
CA HIS A 232 8.68 -5.36 -10.93
C HIS A 232 9.84 -5.62 -9.96
N THR A 233 10.42 -4.54 -9.47
CA THR A 233 11.44 -4.60 -8.41
C THR A 233 10.87 -4.07 -7.12
N TRP A 234 10.93 -4.89 -6.07
CA TRP A 234 10.24 -4.65 -4.81
C TRP A 234 11.20 -4.37 -3.67
N TYR A 235 10.86 -3.39 -2.84
CA TYR A 235 11.64 -2.95 -1.70
C TYR A 235 10.78 -2.90 -0.45
N TYR A 236 11.41 -3.06 0.71
CA TYR A 236 10.80 -2.79 2.01
C TYR A 236 11.85 -2.28 2.99
N LEU A 237 11.42 -1.55 4.02
CA LEU A 237 12.29 -1.12 5.10
C LEU A 237 12.20 -2.12 6.26
N GLY A 238 13.25 -2.92 6.45
CA GLY A 238 13.34 -3.87 7.56
C GLY A 238 13.27 -3.20 8.92
N HIS A 239 12.50 -3.78 9.83
CA HIS A 239 12.31 -3.28 11.20
C HIS A 239 11.91 -1.80 11.24
N GLN A 240 11.04 -1.35 10.32
CA GLN A 240 10.60 0.04 10.31
C GLN A 240 9.98 0.40 11.67
N THR A 241 10.49 1.46 12.28
CA THR A 241 10.12 1.89 13.63
C THR A 241 9.03 2.96 13.59
N PRO A 242 8.34 3.25 14.72
CA PRO A 242 7.39 4.36 14.77
C PRO A 242 8.00 5.76 14.53
N SER A 243 9.32 5.92 14.60
CA SER A 243 10.02 7.16 14.24
C SER A 243 10.27 7.31 12.74
N GLU A 244 9.90 6.31 11.94
CA GLU A 244 10.08 6.28 10.50
C GLU A 244 8.73 6.20 9.78
N ILE A 245 8.59 6.98 8.73
CA ILE A 245 7.40 7.00 7.88
C ILE A 245 7.77 6.60 6.45
N THR A 246 6.75 6.22 5.70
CA THR A 246 6.83 5.98 4.27
C THR A 246 5.83 6.89 3.58
N MET A 247 6.31 7.78 2.71
CA MET A 247 5.45 8.49 1.77
C MET A 247 5.23 7.61 0.55
N ILE A 248 3.98 7.52 0.08
CA ILE A 248 3.59 6.68 -1.05
C ILE A 248 2.76 7.51 -2.01
N LYS A 249 3.22 7.64 -3.25
CA LYS A 249 2.46 8.29 -4.31
C LYS A 249 1.45 7.31 -4.87
N CYS A 250 0.17 7.55 -4.63
CA CYS A 250 -0.92 6.72 -5.15
C CYS A 250 -1.48 7.27 -6.47
N TYR A 251 -1.34 8.57 -6.72
CA TYR A 251 -1.74 9.20 -7.98
C TYR A 251 -1.00 10.53 -8.20
N ASP A 252 -0.75 10.86 -9.46
CA ASP A 252 -0.26 12.17 -9.90
C ASP A 252 -0.79 12.46 -11.31
N SER A 253 -1.57 13.53 -11.46
CA SER A 253 -2.08 13.96 -12.77
C SER A 253 -0.99 14.50 -13.69
N PHE A 254 0.18 14.82 -13.11
CA PHE A 254 1.37 15.36 -13.76
C PHE A 254 1.74 14.54 -15.00
N GLN A 255 2.17 15.05 -16.17
CA GLN A 255 2.81 14.21 -17.21
C GLN A 255 4.26 14.66 -17.47
N ASP A 256 5.07 14.64 -16.41
CA ASP A 256 6.48 15.08 -16.37
C ASP A 256 7.50 13.94 -16.44
N GLY A 257 7.05 12.70 -16.67
CA GLY A 257 7.90 11.51 -16.64
C GLY A 257 8.25 11.01 -15.23
N GLY A 258 7.89 11.73 -14.16
CA GLY A 258 8.03 11.27 -12.79
C GLY A 258 7.05 10.16 -12.43
N ALA A 259 7.30 9.52 -11.28
CA ALA A 259 6.42 8.51 -10.71
C ALA A 259 4.97 8.98 -10.68
N LYS A 260 4.05 8.11 -11.11
CA LYS A 260 2.59 8.40 -11.16
C LYS A 260 1.82 7.66 -10.07
N PHE A 261 2.34 6.52 -9.66
CA PHE A 261 1.77 5.64 -8.67
C PHE A 261 2.88 4.73 -8.14
N CYS A 262 2.62 4.07 -7.02
CA CYS A 262 3.48 3.05 -6.44
C CYS A 262 2.62 1.83 -6.10
N LEU A 263 2.93 0.69 -6.73
CA LEU A 263 2.34 -0.57 -6.30
C LEU A 263 2.84 -0.89 -4.89
N HIS A 264 1.94 -1.35 -4.04
CA HIS A 264 2.28 -1.73 -2.69
C HIS A 264 1.48 -2.94 -2.20
N SER A 265 2.05 -3.62 -1.21
CA SER A 265 1.44 -4.79 -0.58
C SER A 265 2.08 -5.06 0.77
N SER A 266 1.34 -5.66 1.69
CA SER A 266 1.94 -6.32 2.85
C SER A 266 2.29 -7.76 2.50
N PHE A 267 3.44 -8.24 2.96
CA PHE A 267 3.85 -9.64 2.79
C PHE A 267 4.27 -10.25 4.12
N LEU A 268 4.14 -11.57 4.26
CA LEU A 268 4.63 -12.29 5.44
C LEU A 268 6.15 -12.47 5.34
N SER A 269 6.88 -11.96 6.32
CA SER A 269 8.33 -12.11 6.40
C SER A 269 8.73 -13.51 6.92
N PRO A 270 9.43 -14.34 6.13
CA PRO A 270 9.88 -15.67 6.52
C PRO A 270 11.07 -15.53 7.49
N GLY A 271 10.79 -15.63 8.78
CA GLY A 271 11.83 -15.52 9.82
C GLY A 271 11.41 -14.68 11.02
N CYS A 272 10.23 -14.05 10.98
CA CYS A 272 9.73 -13.34 12.14
C CYS A 272 9.43 -14.30 13.30
N HIS A 273 9.92 -13.96 14.50
CA HIS A 273 9.65 -14.74 15.71
C HIS A 273 8.15 -14.72 16.05
N GLN A 274 7.60 -15.87 16.43
CA GLN A 274 6.15 -16.02 16.69
C GLN A 274 5.65 -15.07 17.80
N ASN A 275 6.50 -14.81 18.81
CA ASN A 275 6.19 -13.92 19.92
C ASN A 275 6.47 -12.43 19.64
N ALA A 276 6.96 -12.07 18.45
CA ALA A 276 7.16 -10.68 18.11
C ALA A 276 5.81 -9.95 18.05
N PRO A 277 5.73 -8.68 18.49
CA PRO A 277 4.51 -7.89 18.41
C PRO A 277 3.88 -7.89 17.02
N ARG A 278 2.54 -7.96 16.98
CA ARG A 278 1.78 -7.97 15.72
C ARG A 278 1.62 -6.55 15.20
N ARG A 279 1.99 -6.35 13.93
CA ARG A 279 2.03 -5.04 13.28
C ARG A 279 0.73 -4.28 13.52
N LYS A 280 0.87 -3.05 14.01
CA LYS A 280 -0.14 -2.00 14.02
C LYS A 280 0.42 -0.80 13.26
N SER A 281 -0.37 -0.23 12.36
CA SER A 281 0.07 0.89 11.52
C SER A 281 -1.08 1.85 11.24
N ILE A 282 -0.77 3.11 10.99
CA ILE A 282 -1.68 4.12 10.47
C ILE A 282 -1.24 4.54 9.07
N GLU A 283 -2.20 4.76 8.19
CA GLU A 283 -2.00 5.39 6.89
C GLU A 283 -2.92 6.60 6.78
N VAL A 284 -2.34 7.79 6.60
CA VAL A 284 -3.08 9.02 6.38
C VAL A 284 -3.10 9.31 4.88
N ASN A 285 -4.29 9.54 4.35
CA ASN A 285 -4.51 9.82 2.94
C ASN A 285 -4.59 11.33 2.71
N THR A 286 -3.80 11.86 1.77
CA THR A 286 -3.77 13.29 1.47
C THR A 286 -4.00 13.61 0.00
N LEU A 287 -4.83 14.63 -0.24
CA LEU A 287 -4.91 15.33 -1.52
C LEU A 287 -3.86 16.43 -1.53
N VAL A 288 -3.11 16.53 -2.63
CA VAL A 288 -1.98 17.43 -2.77
C VAL A 288 -2.16 18.23 -4.06
N PHE A 289 -2.13 19.56 -3.96
CA PHE A 289 -2.40 20.48 -5.07
C PHE A 289 -1.23 21.42 -5.32
N GLY A 290 -0.95 21.66 -6.61
CA GLY A 290 0.25 22.36 -7.07
C GLY A 290 1.29 21.39 -7.59
#